data_AF-A0A6B8QMQ4-F1
#
_entry.id   AF-A0A6B8QMQ4-F1
#
_cell.length_a   1.000
_cell.length_b   1.000
_cell.length_c   1.000
_cell.angle_alpha   90.00
_cell.angle_beta   90.00
_cell.angle_gamma   90.00
#
_symmetry.space_group_name_H-M   'P 1'
#
loop_
_entity.id
_entity.type
_entity.pdbx_description
1 polymer ?
#
loop_
_entity_poly.entity_id
_entity_poly.type
_entity_poly.pdbx_seq_one_letter_code
_entity_poly.pdbx_strand_id
1 'polypeptide(L)'
;MLPLSFKTSFDIEFIKSLYDRLVCHDDSLKLILRTKNGRKTDDPEEAGIGEIRNASNKQLFGMSPKEGIVHTEHAGPLQEPLFAFLKERDIHQQEVTPDIGVACLLLYVVLVAGGGLLYTTHNNVAFLYPYALACVIFVLSGLALRAYAYKLGQEKWSIPSMVLLAIGALPTAPSSLLALPMINYLGRAKLQRRLNQGAEDAEAINT
;
A
#
# COMPACT_ATOMS: atom_id res chain seq x y z
N MET A 1 -7.00 7.98 -3.78
CA MET A 1 -5.55 7.75 -3.62
C MET A 1 -5.33 6.40 -2.96
N LEU A 2 -4.34 5.62 -3.41
CA LEU A 2 -4.08 4.30 -2.83
C LEU A 2 -3.46 4.41 -1.43
N PRO A 3 -3.82 3.52 -0.50
CA PRO A 3 -3.30 3.57 0.86
C PRO A 3 -1.77 3.46 0.87
N LEU A 4 -1.18 4.17 1.81
CA LEU A 4 0.23 4.06 2.16
C LEU A 4 0.35 3.00 3.25
N SER A 5 1.45 2.24 3.28
CA SER A 5 1.65 1.22 4.32
C SER A 5 3.06 1.25 4.87
N PHE A 6 3.26 0.65 6.04
CA PHE A 6 4.56 0.45 6.68
C PHE A 6 4.56 -0.88 7.45
N LYS A 7 5.74 -1.44 7.69
CA LYS A 7 5.87 -2.75 8.32
C LYS A 7 5.92 -2.55 9.83
N THR A 8 4.95 -3.06 10.56
CA THR A 8 4.94 -2.98 12.02
C THR A 8 4.10 -4.12 12.60
N SER A 9 4.44 -4.58 13.79
CA SER A 9 3.59 -5.47 14.58
C SER A 9 2.50 -4.66 15.25
N PHE A 10 1.30 -5.23 15.37
CA PHE A 10 0.21 -4.58 16.12
C PHE A 10 0.66 -4.16 17.52
N ASP A 11 0.40 -2.90 17.86
CA ASP A 11 0.70 -2.29 19.14
C ASP A 11 -0.52 -1.47 19.57
N ILE A 12 -1.11 -1.88 20.69
CA ILE A 12 -2.31 -1.25 21.25
C ILE A 12 -2.00 0.14 21.81
N GLU A 13 -0.81 0.34 22.38
CA GLU A 13 -0.39 1.64 22.92
C GLU A 13 -0.17 2.63 21.77
N PHE A 14 0.45 2.18 20.68
CA PHE A 14 0.61 2.98 19.48
C PHE A 14 -0.73 3.49 18.97
N ILE A 15 -1.72 2.60 18.77
CA ILE A 15 -2.98 3.02 18.16
C ILE A 15 -3.83 3.88 19.08
N LYS A 16 -3.83 3.60 20.40
CA LYS A 16 -4.52 4.45 21.39
C LYS A 16 -3.89 5.83 21.45
N SER A 17 -2.55 5.91 21.53
CA SER A 17 -1.82 7.17 21.54
C SER A 17 -2.06 8.00 20.28
N LEU A 18 -2.14 7.34 19.10
CA LEU A 18 -2.52 8.01 17.87
C LEU A 18 -3.97 8.51 17.91
N TYR A 19 -4.90 7.67 18.34
CA TYR A 19 -6.32 8.03 18.44
C TYR A 19 -6.55 9.22 19.36
N ASP A 20 -6.00 9.20 20.57
CA ASP A 20 -6.18 10.27 21.55
C ASP A 20 -5.69 11.62 21.01
N ARG A 21 -4.56 11.60 20.29
CA ARG A 21 -4.01 12.82 19.66
C ARG A 21 -4.86 13.32 18.50
N LEU A 22 -5.38 12.42 17.66
CA LEU A 22 -6.24 12.82 16.54
C LEU A 22 -7.61 13.30 17.01
N VAL A 23 -8.15 12.74 18.09
CA VAL A 23 -9.45 13.15 18.66
C VAL A 23 -9.40 14.58 19.20
N CYS A 24 -8.24 15.07 19.66
CA CYS A 24 -8.07 16.47 20.01
C CYS A 24 -8.34 17.44 18.83
N HIS A 25 -8.18 16.96 17.59
CA HIS A 25 -8.43 17.74 16.38
C HIS A 25 -9.82 17.47 15.77
N ASP A 26 -10.39 16.28 15.99
CA ASP A 26 -11.70 15.87 15.46
C ASP A 26 -12.35 14.84 16.42
N ASP A 27 -13.38 15.26 17.15
CA ASP A 27 -14.09 14.44 18.12
C ASP A 27 -15.05 13.41 17.47
N SER A 28 -15.26 13.49 16.16
CA SER A 28 -16.11 12.57 15.40
C SER A 28 -15.42 11.24 15.05
N LEU A 29 -14.12 11.13 15.34
CA LEU A 29 -13.32 9.94 15.07
C LEU A 29 -13.77 8.76 15.94
N LYS A 30 -13.61 7.55 15.37
CA LYS A 30 -13.94 6.29 16.05
C LYS A 30 -12.74 5.36 16.04
N LEU A 31 -12.39 4.85 17.21
CA LEU A 31 -11.47 3.73 17.36
C LEU A 31 -12.25 2.43 17.29
N ILE A 32 -11.86 1.52 16.40
CA ILE A 32 -12.41 0.17 16.31
C ILE A 32 -11.30 -0.81 16.57
N LEU A 33 -11.47 -1.64 17.60
CA LEU A 33 -10.57 -2.74 17.91
C LEU A 33 -11.19 -4.08 17.50
N ARG A 34 -10.35 -4.99 17.02
CA ARG A 34 -10.73 -6.35 16.66
C ARG A 34 -9.67 -7.33 17.13
N THR A 35 -10.12 -8.52 17.47
CA THR A 35 -9.25 -9.67 17.72
C THR A 35 -8.46 -10.05 16.46
N LYS A 36 -7.42 -10.89 16.61
CA LYS A 36 -6.66 -11.46 15.47
C LYS A 36 -7.56 -12.18 14.45
N ASN A 37 -8.71 -12.68 14.90
CA ASN A 37 -9.71 -13.37 14.07
C ASN A 37 -10.73 -12.40 13.41
N GLY A 38 -10.56 -11.09 13.59
CA GLY A 38 -11.39 -10.05 12.96
C GLY A 38 -12.71 -9.75 13.67
N ARG A 39 -13.02 -10.42 14.79
CA ARG A 39 -14.19 -10.10 15.63
C ARG A 39 -13.95 -8.80 16.37
N LYS A 40 -14.95 -7.91 16.39
CA LYS A 40 -14.90 -6.69 17.21
C LYS A 40 -14.70 -7.07 18.67
N THR A 41 -13.87 -6.31 19.36
CA THR A 41 -13.65 -6.43 20.80
C THR A 41 -13.50 -5.03 21.37
N ASP A 42 -13.98 -4.86 22.60
CA ASP A 42 -13.72 -3.65 23.40
C ASP A 42 -12.55 -3.87 24.36
N ASP A 43 -12.07 -5.13 24.48
CA ASP A 43 -10.91 -5.49 25.28
C ASP A 43 -9.60 -5.17 24.53
N PRO A 44 -8.77 -4.25 25.05
CA PRO A 44 -7.48 -3.91 24.47
C PRO A 44 -6.48 -5.07 24.48
N GLU A 45 -6.55 -6.00 25.44
CA GLU A 45 -5.61 -7.12 25.57
C GLU A 45 -5.87 -8.20 24.51
N GLU A 46 -7.12 -8.37 24.09
CA GLU A 46 -7.50 -9.30 23.03
C GLU A 46 -7.34 -8.71 21.61
N ALA A 47 -7.07 -7.40 21.52
CA ALA A 47 -6.94 -6.71 20.24
C ALA A 47 -5.71 -7.22 19.48
N GLY A 48 -5.90 -7.50 18.20
CA GLY A 48 -4.83 -7.81 17.25
C GLY A 48 -4.88 -6.96 15.98
N ILE A 49 -5.96 -6.18 15.82
CA ILE A 49 -6.18 -5.27 14.72
C ILE A 49 -6.85 -4.02 15.31
N GLY A 50 -6.45 -2.85 14.85
CA GLY A 50 -7.07 -1.60 15.24
C GLY A 50 -7.25 -0.68 14.04
N GLU A 51 -8.35 0.06 14.01
CA GLU A 51 -8.70 0.98 12.94
C GLU A 51 -9.17 2.30 13.53
N ILE A 52 -8.69 3.41 12.98
CA ILE A 52 -9.23 4.75 13.24
C ILE A 52 -10.05 5.14 12.01
N ARG A 53 -11.30 5.53 12.25
CA ARG A 53 -12.26 5.89 11.22
C ARG A 53 -12.83 7.28 11.44
N ASN A 54 -13.14 7.97 10.35
CA ASN A 54 -13.81 9.28 10.41
C ASN A 54 -15.34 9.16 10.62
N ALA A 55 -16.03 10.30 10.73
CA ALA A 55 -17.49 10.36 10.89
C ALA A 55 -18.27 9.55 9.84
N SER A 56 -17.80 9.54 8.59
CA SER A 56 -18.38 8.77 7.48
C SER A 56 -18.00 7.28 7.49
N ASN A 57 -17.42 6.79 8.59
CA ASN A 57 -16.96 5.41 8.78
C ASN A 57 -15.89 4.97 7.77
N LYS A 58 -15.17 5.91 7.16
CA LYS A 58 -14.03 5.63 6.28
C LYS A 58 -12.76 5.51 7.13
N GLN A 59 -11.99 4.46 6.88
CA GLN A 59 -10.72 4.22 7.57
C GLN A 59 -9.69 5.27 7.13
N LEU A 60 -9.10 5.99 8.09
CA LEU A 60 -7.98 6.91 7.87
C LEU A 60 -6.65 6.26 8.27
N PHE A 61 -6.68 5.40 9.30
CA PHE A 61 -5.55 4.60 9.75
C PHE A 61 -6.02 3.20 10.12
N GLY A 62 -5.20 2.19 9.87
CA GLY A 62 -5.39 0.88 10.46
C GLY A 62 -4.06 0.19 10.73
N MET A 63 -4.06 -0.71 11.69
CA MET A 63 -2.92 -1.46 12.13
C MET A 63 -3.32 -2.91 12.29
N SER A 64 -2.60 -3.79 11.63
CA SER A 64 -2.78 -5.24 11.67
C SER A 64 -1.53 -5.89 12.28
N PRO A 65 -1.51 -7.22 12.50
CA PRO A 65 -0.33 -7.90 13.01
C PRO A 65 0.92 -7.79 12.12
N LYS A 66 0.77 -7.37 10.86
CA LYS A 66 1.84 -7.37 9.86
C LYS A 66 2.18 -5.99 9.28
N GLU A 67 1.23 -5.06 9.32
CA GLU A 67 1.38 -3.74 8.70
C GLU A 67 0.44 -2.69 9.29
N GLY A 68 0.91 -1.44 9.26
CA GLY A 68 0.10 -0.24 9.40
C GLY A 68 -0.25 0.33 8.03
N ILE A 69 -1.47 0.86 7.91
CA ILE A 69 -2.06 1.37 6.66
C ILE A 69 -2.60 2.78 6.93
N VAL A 70 -2.27 3.72 6.04
CA VAL A 70 -2.66 5.13 6.10
C VAL A 70 -3.44 5.48 4.83
N HIS A 71 -4.66 5.99 4.99
CA HIS A 71 -5.51 6.48 3.92
C HIS A 71 -5.56 8.01 3.93
N THR A 72 -4.63 8.63 3.20
CA THR A 72 -4.49 10.09 3.16
C THR A 72 -5.76 10.81 2.73
N GLU A 73 -6.43 10.31 1.68
CA GLU A 73 -7.68 10.90 1.17
C GLU A 73 -8.78 10.97 2.23
N HIS A 74 -8.86 9.97 3.12
CA HIS A 74 -9.87 9.93 4.17
C HIS A 74 -9.47 10.73 5.42
N ALA A 75 -8.16 10.95 5.61
CA ALA A 75 -7.62 11.73 6.71
C ALA A 75 -7.86 13.25 6.51
N GLY A 76 -7.90 13.75 5.27
CA GLY A 76 -8.17 15.17 4.99
C GLY A 76 -7.25 16.11 5.80
N PRO A 77 -7.78 17.02 6.64
CA PRO A 77 -6.96 17.91 7.47
C PRO A 77 -6.15 17.17 8.56
N LEU A 78 -6.51 15.94 8.92
CA LEU A 78 -5.78 15.12 9.88
C LEU A 78 -4.52 14.45 9.30
N GLN A 79 -4.20 14.69 8.02
CA GLN A 79 -2.99 14.14 7.40
C GLN A 79 -1.71 14.63 8.09
N GLU A 80 -1.63 15.93 8.39
CA GLU A 80 -0.46 16.52 9.06
C GLU A 80 -0.22 15.94 10.47
N PRO A 81 -1.19 15.95 11.40
CA PRO A 81 -0.99 15.38 12.73
C PRO A 81 -0.72 13.86 12.67
N LEU A 82 -1.32 13.14 11.71
CA LEU A 82 -1.04 11.73 11.48
C LEU A 82 0.42 11.51 11.07
N PHE A 83 0.92 12.26 10.08
CA PHE A 83 2.31 12.12 9.63
C PHE A 83 3.32 12.58 10.68
N ALA A 84 3.02 13.62 11.45
CA ALA A 84 3.84 14.04 12.57
C ALA A 84 4.01 12.91 13.60
N PHE A 85 2.91 12.25 13.98
CA PHE A 85 2.96 11.10 14.89
C PHE A 85 3.77 9.93 14.33
N LEU A 86 3.60 9.60 13.05
CA LEU A 86 4.39 8.53 12.41
C LEU A 86 5.89 8.87 12.36
N LYS A 87 6.24 10.14 12.21
CA LYS A 87 7.64 10.60 12.25
C LYS A 87 8.23 10.47 13.65
N GLU A 88 7.49 10.90 14.68
CA GLU A 88 7.88 10.76 16.10
C GLU A 88 8.08 9.32 16.55
N ARG A 89 7.37 8.37 15.94
CA ARG A 89 7.52 6.92 16.19
C ARG A 89 8.55 6.25 15.28
N ASP A 90 9.45 7.03 14.68
CA ASP A 90 10.56 6.57 13.83
C ASP A 90 10.17 5.69 12.63
N ILE A 91 8.92 5.75 12.18
CA ILE A 91 8.46 4.96 11.00
C ILE A 91 9.23 5.37 9.73
N HIS A 92 9.73 6.60 9.69
CA HIS A 92 10.53 7.15 8.61
C HIS A 92 11.90 6.46 8.44
N GLN A 93 12.42 5.82 9.50
CA GLN A 93 13.70 5.10 9.50
C GLN A 93 13.58 3.65 9.01
N GLN A 94 12.37 3.15 8.75
CA GLN A 94 12.18 1.78 8.29
C GLN A 94 12.82 1.56 6.92
N GLU A 95 13.64 0.52 6.81
CA GLU A 95 14.24 0.14 5.54
C GLU A 95 13.17 -0.44 4.59
N VAL A 96 13.11 0.11 3.38
CA VAL A 96 12.16 -0.31 2.34
C VAL A 96 12.94 -1.03 1.24
N THR A 97 13.07 -2.35 1.38
CA THR A 97 13.82 -3.21 0.42
C THR A 97 12.91 -3.71 -0.72
N PRO A 98 13.33 -3.61 -1.99
CA PRO A 98 12.54 -4.06 -3.15
C PRO A 98 12.64 -5.56 -3.44
N ASP A 99 13.58 -6.29 -2.84
CA ASP A 99 14.06 -7.60 -3.31
C ASP A 99 12.96 -8.64 -3.54
N ILE A 100 12.01 -8.75 -2.60
CA ILE A 100 10.88 -9.68 -2.73
C ILE A 100 9.91 -9.22 -3.83
N GLY A 101 9.68 -7.91 -3.97
CA GLY A 101 8.81 -7.33 -4.99
C GLY A 101 9.32 -7.59 -6.40
N VAL A 102 10.62 -7.38 -6.61
CA VAL A 102 11.29 -7.62 -7.91
C VAL A 102 11.30 -9.11 -8.25
N ALA A 103 11.65 -9.97 -7.28
CA ALA A 103 11.67 -11.42 -7.49
C ALA A 103 10.27 -11.95 -7.87
N CYS A 104 9.21 -11.55 -7.15
CA CYS A 104 7.85 -11.96 -7.48
C CYS A 104 7.41 -11.44 -8.87
N LEU A 105 7.79 -10.22 -9.23
CA LEU A 105 7.46 -9.67 -10.55
C LEU A 105 8.17 -10.43 -11.68
N LEU A 106 9.44 -10.78 -11.52
CA LEU A 106 10.17 -11.61 -12.48
C LEU A 106 9.52 -12.99 -12.62
N LEU A 107 9.14 -13.61 -11.50
CA LEU A 107 8.46 -14.89 -11.49
C LEU A 107 7.08 -14.81 -12.18
N TYR A 108 6.34 -13.71 -12.00
CA TYR A 108 5.11 -13.44 -12.75
C TYR A 108 5.34 -13.41 -14.27
N VAL A 109 6.36 -12.66 -14.72
CA VAL A 109 6.71 -12.57 -16.15
C VAL A 109 7.04 -13.96 -16.72
N VAL A 110 7.87 -14.73 -16.00
CA VAL A 110 8.24 -16.09 -16.42
C VAL A 110 7.03 -17.02 -16.49
N LEU A 111 6.14 -16.99 -15.48
CA LEU A 111 4.94 -17.83 -15.47
C LEU A 111 3.99 -17.49 -16.61
N VAL A 112 3.72 -16.21 -16.85
CA VAL A 112 2.73 -15.81 -17.86
C VAL A 112 3.29 -15.91 -19.27
N ALA A 113 4.51 -15.40 -19.51
CA ALA A 113 5.12 -15.45 -20.83
C ALA A 113 5.65 -16.86 -21.15
N GLY A 114 6.44 -17.46 -20.25
CA GLY A 114 6.99 -18.80 -20.45
C GLY A 114 5.91 -19.88 -20.44
N GLY A 115 5.03 -19.87 -19.43
CA GLY A 115 3.89 -20.78 -19.37
C GLY A 115 2.91 -20.58 -20.52
N GLY A 116 2.66 -19.33 -20.92
CA GLY A 116 1.85 -18.99 -22.09
C GLY A 116 2.44 -19.59 -23.38
N LEU A 117 3.74 -19.41 -23.63
CA LEU A 117 4.40 -19.96 -24.81
C LEU A 117 4.27 -21.48 -24.88
N LEU A 118 4.60 -22.18 -23.78
CA LEU A 118 4.48 -23.63 -23.67
C LEU A 118 3.03 -24.09 -23.91
N TYR A 119 2.06 -23.45 -23.27
CA TYR A 119 0.65 -23.79 -23.43
C TYR A 119 0.19 -23.63 -24.88
N THR A 120 0.52 -22.52 -25.53
CA THR A 120 0.07 -22.26 -26.91
C THR A 120 0.71 -23.16 -27.94
N THR A 121 1.97 -23.56 -27.73
CA THR A 121 2.68 -24.47 -28.61
C THR A 121 2.15 -25.90 -28.48
N HIS A 122 1.88 -26.36 -27.26
CA HIS A 122 1.30 -27.69 -27.03
C HIS A 122 -0.15 -27.83 -27.48
N ASN A 123 -0.96 -26.76 -27.39
CA ASN A 123 -2.40 -26.81 -27.70
C ASN A 123 -2.75 -26.22 -29.07
N ASN A 124 -1.75 -25.79 -29.86
CA ASN A 124 -1.94 -25.21 -31.19
C ASN A 124 -2.81 -23.93 -31.20
N VAL A 125 -2.70 -23.11 -30.14
CA VAL A 125 -3.51 -21.91 -29.92
C VAL A 125 -2.64 -20.65 -29.97
N ALA A 126 -1.93 -20.45 -31.08
CA ALA A 126 -0.88 -19.44 -31.20
C ALA A 126 -1.33 -17.99 -30.92
N PHE A 127 -2.61 -17.67 -31.12
CA PHE A 127 -3.14 -16.32 -30.86
C PHE A 127 -3.16 -15.95 -29.36
N LEU A 128 -3.14 -16.93 -28.45
CA LEU A 128 -3.17 -16.67 -27.01
C LEU A 128 -1.82 -16.16 -26.47
N TYR A 129 -0.72 -16.42 -27.18
CA TYR A 129 0.61 -16.00 -26.75
C TYR A 129 0.77 -14.47 -26.78
N PRO A 130 0.46 -13.75 -27.89
CA PRO A 130 0.49 -12.29 -27.87
C PRO A 130 -0.51 -11.69 -26.87
N TYR A 131 -1.63 -12.36 -26.59
CA TYR A 131 -2.56 -11.95 -25.54
C TYR A 131 -1.94 -12.03 -24.14
N ALA A 132 -1.26 -13.13 -23.81
CA ALA A 132 -0.53 -13.30 -22.55
C ALA A 132 0.58 -12.26 -22.40
N LEU A 133 1.35 -12.00 -23.47
CA LEU A 133 2.36 -10.93 -23.49
C LEU A 133 1.75 -9.54 -23.28
N ALA A 134 0.61 -9.24 -23.92
CA ALA A 134 -0.09 -7.99 -23.70
C ALA A 134 -0.50 -7.83 -22.22
N CYS A 135 -0.97 -8.89 -21.57
CA CYS A 135 -1.29 -8.87 -20.14
C CYS A 135 -0.06 -8.55 -19.28
N VAL A 136 1.11 -9.12 -19.60
CA VAL A 136 2.37 -8.77 -18.92
C VAL A 136 2.72 -7.30 -19.11
N ILE A 137 2.64 -6.79 -20.35
CA ILE A 137 2.93 -5.38 -20.67
C ILE A 137 1.99 -4.46 -19.89
N PHE A 138 0.69 -4.77 -19.82
CA PHE A 138 -0.28 -3.99 -19.05
C PHE A 138 0.06 -3.95 -17.56
N VAL A 139 0.44 -5.08 -16.95
CA VAL A 139 0.86 -5.11 -15.53
C VAL A 139 2.13 -4.29 -15.31
N LEU A 140 3.17 -4.47 -16.14
CA LEU A 140 4.42 -3.71 -16.01
C LEU A 140 4.19 -2.21 -16.21
N SER A 141 3.39 -1.83 -17.20
CA SER A 141 3.01 -0.44 -17.46
C SER A 141 2.20 0.15 -16.31
N GLY A 142 1.27 -0.63 -15.74
CA GLY A 142 0.51 -0.26 -14.56
C GLY A 142 1.39 -0.03 -13.34
N LEU A 143 2.39 -0.89 -13.08
CA LEU A 143 3.35 -0.73 -12.00
C LEU A 143 4.25 0.50 -12.20
N ALA A 144 4.77 0.70 -13.42
CA ALA A 144 5.59 1.87 -13.75
C ALA A 144 4.79 3.17 -13.59
N LEU A 145 3.55 3.19 -14.09
CA LEU A 145 2.66 4.34 -13.97
C LEU A 145 2.26 4.58 -12.50
N ARG A 146 2.14 3.52 -11.70
CA ARG A 146 1.90 3.64 -10.26
C ARG A 146 3.09 4.25 -9.53
N ALA A 147 4.31 3.82 -9.84
CA ALA A 147 5.52 4.43 -9.32
C ALA A 147 5.61 5.93 -9.71
N TYR A 148 5.19 6.26 -10.93
CA TYR A 148 5.08 7.64 -11.38
C TYR A 148 4.00 8.44 -10.62
N ALA A 149 2.81 7.87 -10.44
CA ALA A 149 1.71 8.47 -9.66
C ALA A 149 2.05 8.72 -8.19
N TYR A 150 3.11 8.08 -7.70
CA TYR A 150 3.64 8.27 -6.35
C TYR A 150 4.62 9.44 -6.22
N LYS A 151 4.98 10.12 -7.32
CA LYS A 151 5.70 11.40 -7.29
C LYS A 151 4.76 12.57 -6.92
N LEU A 152 5.34 13.64 -6.36
CA LEU A 152 4.61 14.85 -5.99
C LEU A 152 3.87 15.43 -7.22
N GLY A 153 2.59 15.79 -7.07
CA GLY A 153 1.78 16.38 -8.14
C GLY A 153 1.31 15.42 -9.26
N GLN A 154 1.65 14.12 -9.21
CA GLN A 154 1.31 13.15 -10.26
C GLN A 154 0.14 12.23 -9.90
N GLU A 155 -0.63 12.58 -8.88
CA GLU A 155 -1.64 11.72 -8.25
C GLU A 155 -2.80 11.35 -9.19
N LYS A 156 -3.05 12.19 -10.21
CA LYS A 156 -4.01 11.96 -11.30
C LYS A 156 -3.77 10.65 -12.07
N TRP A 157 -2.53 10.15 -12.08
CA TRP A 157 -2.17 8.90 -12.76
C TRP A 157 -2.49 7.64 -11.96
N SER A 158 -2.97 7.78 -10.72
CA SER A 158 -3.33 6.63 -9.88
C SER A 158 -4.48 5.80 -10.46
N ILE A 159 -5.53 6.45 -10.98
CA ILE A 159 -6.67 5.75 -11.61
C ILE A 159 -6.24 5.02 -12.89
N PRO A 160 -5.58 5.67 -13.88
CA PRO A 160 -5.03 4.98 -15.04
C PRO A 160 -4.13 3.79 -14.68
N SER A 161 -3.29 3.93 -13.65
CA SER A 161 -2.42 2.84 -13.20
C SER A 161 -3.22 1.62 -12.71
N MET A 162 -4.31 1.84 -11.97
CA MET A 162 -5.19 0.76 -11.49
C MET A 162 -5.93 0.09 -12.65
N VAL A 163 -6.37 0.85 -13.65
CA VAL A 163 -7.03 0.30 -14.84
C VAL A 163 -6.08 -0.62 -15.62
N LEU A 164 -4.85 -0.18 -15.87
CA LEU A 164 -3.83 -1.01 -16.55
C LEU A 164 -3.53 -2.29 -15.76
N LEU A 165 -3.37 -2.16 -14.43
CA LEU A 165 -3.17 -3.32 -13.56
C LEU A 165 -4.36 -4.28 -13.64
N ALA A 166 -5.60 -3.80 -13.59
CA ALA A 166 -6.80 -4.65 -13.66
C ALA A 166 -6.90 -5.40 -14.99
N ILE A 167 -6.69 -4.71 -16.11
CA ILE A 167 -6.73 -5.29 -17.46
C ILE A 167 -5.67 -6.39 -17.62
N GLY A 168 -4.45 -6.15 -17.13
CA GLY A 168 -3.37 -7.14 -17.23
C GLY A 168 -3.48 -8.29 -16.21
N ALA A 169 -4.01 -8.03 -15.01
CA ALA A 169 -4.02 -8.98 -13.89
C ALA A 169 -5.22 -9.92 -13.89
N LEU A 170 -6.40 -9.49 -14.36
CA LEU A 170 -7.63 -10.30 -14.36
C LEU A 170 -7.50 -11.56 -15.23
N PRO A 171 -6.97 -11.50 -16.47
CA PRO A 171 -6.85 -12.67 -17.33
C PRO A 171 -5.74 -13.63 -16.89
N THR A 172 -4.82 -13.16 -16.04
CA THR A 172 -3.65 -13.90 -15.56
C THR A 172 -3.77 -14.33 -14.10
N ALA A 173 -4.97 -14.26 -13.52
CA ALA A 173 -5.25 -14.82 -12.20
C ALA A 173 -5.05 -16.35 -12.24
N PRO A 174 -4.34 -16.97 -11.28
CA PRO A 174 -3.88 -16.43 -9.99
C PRO A 174 -2.47 -15.79 -9.99
N SER A 175 -1.69 -15.93 -11.06
CA SER A 175 -0.29 -15.48 -11.13
C SER A 175 -0.14 -13.99 -10.85
N SER A 176 -1.14 -13.17 -11.16
CA SER A 176 -1.15 -11.73 -10.90
C SER A 176 -1.03 -11.33 -9.42
N LEU A 177 -1.29 -12.25 -8.47
CA LEU A 177 -1.01 -12.03 -7.04
C LEU A 177 0.47 -11.73 -6.75
N LEU A 178 1.37 -12.16 -7.62
CA LEU A 178 2.81 -11.90 -7.53
C LEU A 178 3.16 -10.42 -7.79
N ALA A 179 2.24 -9.61 -8.31
CA ALA A 179 2.43 -8.16 -8.42
C ALA A 179 2.18 -7.42 -7.10
N LEU A 180 1.46 -8.02 -6.14
CA LEU A 180 1.09 -7.39 -4.87
C LEU A 180 2.31 -6.97 -4.01
N PRO A 181 3.37 -7.78 -3.87
CA PRO A 181 4.55 -7.37 -3.11
C PRO A 181 5.21 -6.11 -3.67
N MET A 182 5.24 -5.95 -5.00
CA MET A 182 5.77 -4.75 -5.66
C MET A 182 4.86 -3.53 -5.42
N ILE A 183 3.55 -3.71 -5.46
CA ILE A 183 2.57 -2.67 -5.13
C ILE A 183 2.77 -2.17 -3.68
N ASN A 184 2.95 -3.09 -2.74
CA ASN A 184 3.17 -2.77 -1.33
C ASN A 184 4.51 -2.05 -1.13
N TYR A 185 5.57 -2.49 -1.79
CA TYR A 185 6.86 -1.81 -1.81
C TYR A 185 6.72 -0.35 -2.26
N LEU A 186 6.02 -0.10 -3.37
CA LEU A 186 5.82 1.25 -3.89
C LEU A 186 5.04 2.13 -2.89
N GLY A 187 4.03 1.56 -2.20
CA GLY A 187 3.27 2.25 -1.16
C GLY A 187 4.13 2.65 0.04
N ARG A 188 4.98 1.73 0.52
CA ARG A 188 5.95 1.97 1.61
C ARG A 188 6.97 3.03 1.24
N ALA A 189 7.56 2.93 0.05
CA ALA A 189 8.54 3.89 -0.44
C ALA A 189 7.94 5.31 -0.54
N LYS A 190 6.67 5.43 -0.97
CA LYS A 190 5.98 6.73 -0.98
C LYS A 190 5.76 7.27 0.44
N LEU A 191 5.34 6.42 1.39
CA LEU A 191 5.15 6.85 2.77
C LEU A 191 6.46 7.36 3.36
N GLN A 192 7.54 6.61 3.20
CA GLN A 192 8.85 6.99 3.70
C GLN A 192 9.33 8.32 3.13
N ARG A 193 9.18 8.54 1.82
CA ARG A 193 9.47 9.84 1.18
C ARG A 193 8.65 10.97 1.79
N ARG A 194 7.34 10.76 2.00
CA ARG A 194 6.46 11.77 2.61
C ARG A 194 6.87 12.11 4.04
N LEU A 195 7.30 11.13 4.83
CA LEU A 195 7.76 11.36 6.20
C LEU A 195 9.13 12.06 6.25
N ASN A 196 10.00 11.80 5.26
CA ASN A 196 11.34 12.40 5.16
C ASN A 196 11.36 13.79 4.50
N GLN A 197 10.34 14.19 3.74
CA GLN A 197 10.27 15.51 3.11
C GLN A 197 10.42 16.67 4.10
N GLY A 198 9.97 16.51 5.35
CA GLY A 198 10.20 17.51 6.41
C GLY A 198 11.57 17.43 7.10
N ALA A 199 12.50 16.58 6.65
CA ALA A 199 13.88 16.52 7.13
C ALA A 199 14.86 17.17 6.13
N GLU A 200 14.62 17.01 4.82
CA GLU A 200 15.40 17.67 3.76
C GLU A 200 15.26 19.20 3.82
N ASP A 201 14.07 19.71 4.14
CA ASP A 201 13.86 21.16 4.35
C ASP A 201 14.56 21.69 5.62
N ALA A 202 14.83 20.83 6.62
CA ALA A 202 15.50 21.25 7.86
C ALA A 202 17.03 21.23 7.74
N GLU A 203 17.60 20.38 6.89
CA GLU A 203 19.03 20.40 6.54
C GLU A 203 19.37 21.57 5.62
N ALA A 204 18.50 21.90 4.65
CA ALA A 204 18.73 23.01 3.72
C ALA A 204 18.63 24.42 4.34
N ILE A 205 18.05 24.54 5.54
CA ILE A 205 17.97 25.82 6.30
C ILE A 205 19.20 26.03 7.19
N ASN A 206 19.97 24.96 7.47
CA ASN A 206 21.12 24.98 8.39
C ASN A 206 22.49 24.90 7.68
N THR A 207 22.53 25.03 6.35
CA THR A 207 23.76 25.17 5.53
C THR A 207 23.75 26.49 4.77
#